data_AF-A0A4Q2YCU3-F1
#
_entry.id   AF-A0A4Q2YCU3-F1
#
_cell.length_a   1.000
_cell.length_b   1.000
_cell.length_c   1.000
_cell.angle_alpha   90.00
_cell.angle_beta   90.00
_cell.angle_gamma   90.00
#
_symmetry.space_group_name_H-M   'P 1'
#
loop_
_entity.id
_entity.type
_entity.pdbx_description
1 polymer ?
#
loop_
_entity_poly.entity_id
_entity_poly.type
_entity_poly.pdbx_seq_one_letter_code
_entity_poly.pdbx_strand_id
1 'polypeptide(L)'
;PHGARFPDAKTAKRLSPTSLVRGKLPPMLVFHGRSDRIAPFDEVDKFRRRLRWRRNSFELIDFERADHSFFNFNVSHQNFELTVGAMDRFLVKQGLLSPESGGPEESAVL
;
A
#
# COMPACT_ATOMS: atom_id res chain seq x y z
N PRO A 1 26.64 13.22 -10.92
CA PRO A 1 26.36 12.17 -11.93
C PRO A 1 25.97 10.86 -11.25
N HIS A 2 24.66 10.62 -11.06
CA HIS A 2 24.22 9.33 -10.55
C HIS A 2 24.42 8.29 -11.66
N GLY A 3 25.29 7.31 -11.42
CA GLY A 3 25.46 6.16 -12.31
C GLY A 3 24.12 5.51 -12.62
N ALA A 4 24.04 4.81 -13.75
CA ALA A 4 22.81 4.13 -14.14
C ALA A 4 22.30 3.26 -12.98
N ARG A 5 21.06 3.50 -12.52
CA ARG A 5 20.44 2.77 -11.39
C ARG A 5 20.41 1.26 -11.61
N PHE A 6 20.48 0.84 -12.88
CA PHE A 6 20.59 -0.55 -13.32
C PHE A 6 21.66 -0.64 -14.43
N PRO A 7 22.37 -1.79 -14.54
CA PRO A 7 23.39 -1.98 -15.57
C PRO A 7 22.82 -2.01 -16.99
N ASP A 8 21.57 -2.45 -17.14
CA ASP A 8 20.86 -2.52 -18.43
C ASP A 8 19.34 -2.65 -18.22
N ALA A 9 18.55 -2.43 -19.28
CA ALA A 9 17.08 -2.48 -19.24
C ALA A 9 16.53 -3.89 -18.94
N LYS A 10 17.23 -4.95 -19.37
CA LYS A 10 16.83 -6.34 -19.10
C LYS A 10 16.97 -6.66 -17.62
N THR A 11 18.02 -6.18 -16.98
CA THR A 11 18.26 -6.28 -15.54
C THR A 11 17.21 -5.48 -14.76
N ALA A 12 16.91 -4.24 -15.17
CA ALA A 12 15.83 -3.45 -14.57
C ALA A 12 14.47 -4.18 -14.62
N LYS A 13 14.11 -4.74 -15.79
CA LYS A 13 12.88 -5.51 -15.96
C LYS A 13 12.85 -6.79 -15.11
N ARG A 14 13.97 -7.50 -15.02
CA ARG A 14 14.11 -8.71 -14.20
C ARG A 14 13.95 -8.42 -12.70
N LEU A 15 14.43 -7.27 -12.25
CA LEU A 15 14.39 -6.84 -10.84
C LEU A 15 13.12 -6.06 -10.46
N SER A 16 12.25 -5.75 -11.43
CA SER A 16 10.97 -5.10 -11.15
C SER A 16 10.11 -5.99 -10.22
N PRO A 17 9.53 -5.45 -9.13
CA PRO A 17 8.66 -6.19 -8.22
C PRO A 17 7.52 -6.93 -8.94
N THR A 18 6.94 -6.32 -9.97
CA THR A 18 5.89 -6.92 -10.80
C THR A 18 6.36 -8.20 -11.50
N SER A 19 7.62 -8.25 -11.96
CA SER A 19 8.20 -9.44 -12.57
C SER A 19 8.42 -10.58 -11.57
N LEU A 20 8.59 -10.26 -10.29
CA LEU A 20 8.89 -11.20 -9.21
C LEU A 20 7.64 -11.76 -8.50
N VAL A 21 6.45 -11.35 -8.91
CA VAL A 21 5.18 -11.84 -8.34
C VAL A 21 5.02 -13.36 -8.53
N ARG A 22 4.91 -14.05 -7.40
CA ARG A 22 4.66 -15.49 -7.25
C ARG A 22 3.46 -15.72 -6.32
N GLY A 23 2.99 -16.96 -6.21
CA GLY A 23 1.96 -17.31 -5.22
C GLY A 23 2.54 -17.36 -3.80
N LYS A 24 1.64 -17.33 -2.80
CA LYS A 24 1.97 -17.41 -1.36
C LYS A 24 2.88 -16.27 -0.89
N LEU A 25 2.69 -15.07 -1.46
CA LEU A 25 3.30 -13.86 -0.90
C LEU A 25 2.51 -13.42 0.34
N PRO A 26 3.16 -12.73 1.29
CA PRO A 26 2.47 -12.14 2.44
C PRO A 26 1.34 -11.20 2.01
N PRO A 27 0.28 -11.05 2.82
CA PRO A 27 -0.73 -10.01 2.63
C PRO A 27 -0.08 -8.63 2.56
N MET A 28 -0.59 -7.78 1.66
CA MET A 28 -0.06 -6.44 1.44
C MET A 28 -1.18 -5.41 1.46
N LEU A 29 -0.89 -4.26 2.05
CA LEU A 29 -1.67 -3.03 1.95
C LEU A 29 -0.83 -1.99 1.21
N VAL A 30 -1.41 -1.29 0.24
CA VAL A 30 -0.77 -0.21 -0.50
C VAL A 30 -1.70 1.00 -0.54
N PHE A 31 -1.12 2.18 -0.33
CA PHE A 31 -1.78 3.48 -0.53
C PHE A 31 -1.19 4.14 -1.76
N HIS A 32 -2.03 4.65 -2.67
CA HIS A 32 -1.53 5.29 -3.90
C HIS A 32 -2.38 6.47 -4.34
N GLY A 33 -1.74 7.59 -4.65
CA GLY A 33 -2.42 8.76 -5.19
C GLY A 33 -2.70 8.60 -6.68
N ARG A 34 -3.94 8.85 -7.13
CA ARG A 34 -4.29 8.72 -8.56
C ARG A 34 -3.69 9.85 -9.40
N SER A 35 -3.29 10.95 -8.78
CA SER A 35 -2.60 12.07 -9.41
C SER A 35 -1.06 12.02 -9.26
N ASP A 36 -0.49 10.89 -8.81
CA ASP A 36 0.97 10.75 -8.63
C ASP A 36 1.73 10.84 -9.97
N ARG A 37 2.56 11.89 -10.09
CA ARG A 37 3.36 12.16 -11.30
C ARG A 37 4.72 11.47 -11.33
N ILE A 38 5.18 10.95 -10.19
CA ILE A 38 6.49 10.30 -10.04
C ILE A 38 6.36 8.79 -10.22
N ALA A 39 5.33 8.19 -9.63
CA ALA A 39 4.99 6.78 -9.75
C ALA A 39 3.55 6.66 -10.28
N PRO A 40 3.34 6.60 -11.61
CA PRO A 40 2.01 6.58 -12.22
C PRO A 40 1.13 5.46 -11.67
N PHE A 41 -0.14 5.77 -11.42
CA PHE A 41 -1.11 4.84 -10.82
C PHE A 41 -1.26 3.52 -11.59
N ASP A 42 -1.10 3.54 -12.92
CA ASP A 42 -1.17 2.34 -13.76
C ASP A 42 -0.15 1.27 -13.37
N GLU A 43 0.99 1.66 -12.79
CA GLU A 43 2.00 0.69 -12.34
C GLU A 43 1.53 -0.10 -11.11
N VAL A 44 0.86 0.55 -10.15
CA VAL A 44 0.27 -0.16 -9.00
C VAL A 44 -0.92 -1.01 -9.41
N ASP A 45 -1.72 -0.56 -10.39
CA ASP A 45 -2.84 -1.38 -10.89
C ASP A 45 -2.36 -2.63 -11.63
N LYS A 46 -1.30 -2.52 -12.44
CA LYS A 46 -0.64 -3.68 -13.06
C LYS A 46 -0.11 -4.66 -12.02
N PHE A 47 0.53 -4.15 -10.95
CA PHE A 47 1.02 -4.96 -9.84
C PHE A 47 -0.12 -5.70 -9.11
N ARG A 48 -1.19 -4.97 -8.76
CA ARG A 48 -2.42 -5.51 -8.15
C ARG A 48 -3.02 -6.63 -8.98
N ARG A 49 -3.19 -6.43 -10.29
CA ARG A 49 -3.74 -7.43 -11.21
C ARG A 49 -2.90 -8.71 -11.21
N ARG A 50 -1.57 -8.59 -11.21
CA ARG A 50 -0.67 -9.74 -11.21
C ARG A 50 -0.68 -10.49 -9.87
N LEU A 51 -0.79 -9.77 -8.76
CA LEU A 51 -0.94 -10.37 -7.42
C LEU A 51 -2.26 -11.14 -7.29
N ARG A 52 -3.38 -10.55 -7.74
CA ARG A 52 -4.69 -11.21 -7.75
C ARG A 52 -4.70 -12.46 -8.61
N TRP A 53 -4.08 -12.41 -9.79
CA TRP A 53 -3.96 -13.58 -10.67
C TRP A 53 -3.19 -14.73 -10.01
N ARG A 54 -2.20 -14.43 -9.15
CA ARG A 54 -1.47 -15.40 -8.32
C ARG A 54 -2.17 -15.75 -7.00
N ARG A 55 -3.40 -15.28 -6.77
CA ARG A 55 -4.21 -15.51 -5.56
C ARG A 55 -3.56 -15.00 -4.27
N ASN A 56 -2.77 -13.93 -4.34
CA ASN A 56 -2.25 -13.26 -3.15
C ASN A 56 -3.28 -12.29 -2.56
N SER A 57 -3.23 -12.09 -1.25
CA SER A 57 -4.01 -11.06 -0.57
C SER A 57 -3.37 -9.69 -0.79
N PHE A 58 -4.13 -8.74 -1.32
CA PHE A 58 -3.64 -7.40 -1.63
C PHE A 58 -4.78 -6.38 -1.52
N GLU A 59 -4.57 -5.37 -0.70
CA GLU A 59 -5.48 -4.25 -0.47
C GLU A 59 -4.85 -2.99 -1.05
N LEU A 60 -5.60 -2.27 -1.90
CA LEU A 60 -5.19 -0.99 -2.47
C LEU A 60 -6.23 0.05 -2.07
N ILE A 61 -5.77 1.09 -1.37
CA ILE A 61 -6.57 2.27 -1.06
C ILE A 61 -6.03 3.41 -1.89
N ASP A 62 -6.82 3.86 -2.87
CA ASP A 62 -6.45 4.94 -3.77
C ASP A 62 -7.07 6.28 -3.38
N PHE A 63 -6.37 7.36 -3.72
CA PHE A 63 -6.75 8.72 -3.36
C PHE A 63 -6.81 9.58 -4.64
N GLU A 64 -8.03 9.94 -5.08
CA GLU A 64 -8.30 10.52 -6.41
C GLU A 64 -7.46 11.76 -6.74
N ARG A 65 -7.29 12.67 -5.79
CA ARG A 65 -6.60 13.96 -6.01
C ARG A 65 -5.22 14.03 -5.35
N ALA A 66 -4.72 12.91 -4.83
CA ALA A 66 -3.42 12.85 -4.17
C ALA A 66 -2.29 12.65 -5.19
N ASP A 67 -1.22 13.44 -5.02
CA ASP A 67 0.06 13.29 -5.73
C ASP A 67 1.03 12.39 -4.91
N HIS A 68 2.28 12.31 -5.33
CA HIS A 68 3.33 11.61 -4.62
C HIS A 68 3.47 12.10 -3.16
N SER A 69 3.74 11.18 -2.24
CA SER A 69 3.98 11.47 -0.81
C SER A 69 2.82 12.13 -0.04
N PHE A 70 1.58 12.09 -0.57
CA PHE A 70 0.39 12.71 0.04
C PHE A 70 0.08 12.29 1.48
N PHE A 71 0.60 11.13 1.90
CA PHE A 71 0.38 10.51 3.21
C PHE A 71 1.31 11.06 4.30
N ASN A 72 2.30 11.89 3.96
CA ASN A 72 3.20 12.46 4.97
C ASN A 72 2.47 13.46 5.87
N PHE A 73 2.76 13.43 7.17
CA PHE A 73 2.15 14.30 8.18
C PHE A 73 2.24 15.79 7.81
N ASN A 74 3.41 16.24 7.36
CA ASN A 74 3.66 17.63 6.97
C ASN A 74 3.04 18.04 5.62
N VAL A 75 2.47 17.09 4.85
CA VAL A 75 1.73 17.36 3.60
C VAL A 75 0.24 17.42 3.88
N SER A 76 -0.28 16.46 4.65
CA SER A 76 -1.68 16.42 5.05
C SER A 76 -1.86 15.60 6.32
N HIS A 77 -2.27 16.28 7.40
CA HIS A 77 -2.63 15.61 8.65
C HIS A 77 -3.79 14.63 8.42
N GLN A 78 -4.79 15.01 7.62
CA GLN A 78 -5.94 14.16 7.34
C GLN A 78 -5.54 12.87 6.63
N ASN A 79 -4.72 12.93 5.56
CA ASN A 79 -4.31 11.73 4.85
C ASN A 79 -3.36 10.88 5.69
N PHE A 80 -2.51 11.51 6.51
CA PHE A 80 -1.68 10.81 7.48
C PHE A 80 -2.56 9.97 8.44
N GLU A 81 -3.53 10.59 9.10
CA GLU A 81 -4.45 9.88 10.03
C GLU A 81 -5.23 8.76 9.31
N LEU A 82 -5.73 9.02 8.10
CA LEU A 82 -6.46 8.02 7.31
C LEU A 82 -5.58 6.81 6.96
N THR A 83 -4.33 7.05 6.55
CA THR A 83 -3.40 5.97 6.15
C THR A 83 -2.88 5.20 7.37
N VAL A 84 -2.57 5.88 8.47
CA VAL A 84 -2.19 5.23 9.74
C VAL A 84 -3.33 4.37 10.30
N GLY A 85 -4.56 4.90 10.36
CA GLY A 85 -5.71 4.13 10.85
C GLY A 85 -6.06 2.94 9.96
N ALA A 86 -5.88 3.06 8.63
CA ALA A 86 -6.05 1.92 7.72
C ALA A 86 -4.95 0.86 7.89
N MET A 87 -3.70 1.30 8.13
CA MET A 87 -2.59 0.40 8.43
C MET A 87 -2.82 -0.36 9.73
N ASP A 88 -3.27 0.31 10.79
CA ASP A 88 -3.61 -0.34 12.06
C ASP A 88 -4.66 -1.44 11.87
N ARG A 89 -5.82 -1.10 11.27
CA ARG A 89 -6.87 -2.08 10.97
C ARG A 89 -6.36 -3.27 10.14
N PHE A 90 -5.49 -3.02 9.18
CA PHE A 90 -4.89 -4.08 8.38
C PHE A 90 -3.99 -5.00 9.22
N LEU A 91 -3.14 -4.42 10.09
CA LEU A 91 -2.25 -5.18 10.95
C LEU A 91 -3.01 -5.97 12.03
N VAL A 92 -4.07 -5.40 12.61
CA VAL A 92 -5.01 -6.11 13.49
C VAL A 92 -5.67 -7.28 12.75
N LYS A 93 -6.15 -7.05 11.51
CA LYS A 93 -6.72 -8.11 10.66
C LYS A 93 -5.72 -9.23 10.36
N GLN A 94 -4.42 -8.92 10.27
CA GLN A 94 -3.37 -9.94 10.10
C GLN A 94 -2.97 -10.63 11.43
N GLY A 95 -3.51 -10.20 12.57
CA GLY A 95 -3.11 -10.69 13.89
C GLY A 95 -1.71 -10.22 14.33
N LEU A 96 -1.21 -9.12 13.75
CA LEU A 96 0.11 -8.56 14.06
C LEU A 96 0.06 -7.47 15.13
N LEU A 97 -1.10 -6.87 15.33
CA LEU A 97 -1.38 -5.94 16.43
C LEU A 97 -2.62 -6.40 17.19
N SER A 98 -2.66 -6.09 18.48
CA SER A 98 -3.89 -6.17 19.26
C SER A 98 -4.82 -5.03 18.87
N PRO A 99 -6.14 -5.25 18.81
CA PRO A 99 -7.07 -4.13 18.69
C PRO A 99 -6.89 -3.20 19.89
N GLU A 100 -7.09 -1.90 19.69
CA GLU A 100 -7.06 -0.95 20.81
C GLU A 100 -8.03 -1.38 21.90
N SER A 101 -7.52 -1.49 23.12
CA SER A 101 -8.32 -1.73 24.31
C SER A 101 -9.05 -0.44 24.69
N GLY A 102 -10.21 -0.18 24.06
CA GLY A 102 -11.18 0.84 24.49
C GLY A 102 -11.91 1.60 23.37
N GLY A 103 -13.13 1.16 23.02
CA GLY A 103 -14.12 1.90 22.21
C GLY A 103 -15.35 1.05 21.84
N PRO A 104 -16.57 1.63 21.83
CA PRO A 104 -17.67 1.28 22.73
C PRO A 104 -18.38 -0.04 22.38
N GLU A 105 -18.00 -1.14 23.03
CA GLU A 105 -18.84 -2.34 23.20
C GLU A 105 -19.25 -2.53 24.68
N GLU A 106 -18.92 -1.56 25.55
CA GLU A 106 -19.26 -1.58 26.99
C GLU A 106 -20.29 -0.48 27.36
N SER A 107 -21.26 -0.22 26.47
CA SER A 107 -22.44 0.59 26.81
C SER A 107 -23.76 -0.14 26.50
N ALA A 108 -23.70 -1.43 26.19
CA ALA A 108 -24.86 -2.29 26.04
C ALA A 108 -25.19 -3.04 27.34
N VAL A 109 -25.21 -2.34 28.49
CA VAL A 109 -25.86 -2.84 29.71
C VAL A 109 -26.36 -1.67 30.56
N LEU A 110 -27.49 -1.08 30.17
CA LEU A 110 -28.55 -0.58 31.06
C LEU A 110 -29.89 -0.66 30.34
#